data_AF-A0A2D8VRF7-F1
#
_entry.id   AF-A0A2D8VRF7-F1
#
_cell.length_a   1.000
_cell.length_b   1.000
_cell.length_c   1.000
_cell.angle_alpha   90.00
_cell.angle_beta   90.00
_cell.angle_gamma   90.00
#
_symmetry.space_group_name_H-M   'P 1'
#
loop_
_entity.id
_entity.type
_entity.pdbx_description
1 polymer ?
#
loop_
_entity_poly.entity_id
_entity_poly.type
_entity_poly.pdbx_seq_one_letter_code
_entity_poly.pdbx_strand_id
1 'polypeptide(L)' 'MEKLNQSIKTLLNNHGLEKGVQQNTAVVVWDAVVGEKVSQNTKPISVEHGVITVSVSNPTWRQELLFK' A
#
# COMPACT_ATOMS: atom_id res chain seq x y z
N MET A 1 0.37 22.38 15.41
CA MET A 1 0.50 21.20 14.53
C MET A 1 0.83 21.55 13.07
N GLU A 2 0.36 22.67 12.52
CA GLU A 2 0.65 23.05 11.12
C GLU A 2 2.14 23.09 10.76
N LYS A 3 2.98 23.63 11.65
CA LYS A 3 4.44 23.67 11.42
C LYS A 3 5.05 22.27 11.23
N LEU A 4 4.62 21.27 12.01
CA LEU A 4 5.14 19.91 11.90
C LEU A 4 4.76 19.26 10.56
N ASN A 5 3.49 19.39 10.17
CA ASN A 5 3.01 18.86 8.88
C ASN A 5 3.77 19.51 7.71
N GLN A 6 3.96 20.83 7.74
CA GLN A 6 4.76 21.53 6.75
C GLN A 6 6.22 21.06 6.75
N SER A 7 6.86 20.91 7.92
CA SER A 7 8.23 20.41 8.02
C SER A 7 8.40 19.00 7.44
N ILE A 8 7.45 18.09 7.72
CA ILE A 8 7.46 16.73 7.17
C ILE A 8 7.29 16.77 5.65
N LYS A 9 6.33 17.53 5.13
CA LYS A 9 6.12 17.67 3.68
C LYS A 9 7.36 18.20 2.96
N THR A 10 7.98 19.26 3.50
CA THR A 10 9.20 19.83 2.94
C THR A 10 10.34 18.81 2.95
N LEU A 11 10.52 18.05 4.04
CA LEU A 11 11.53 17.00 4.11
C LEU A 11 11.30 15.91 3.05
N LEU A 12 10.07 15.40 2.94
CA LEU A 12 9.74 14.36 1.97
C LEU A 12 9.96 14.83 0.52
N ASN A 13 9.59 16.07 0.21
CA ASN A 13 9.77 16.65 -1.12
C ASN A 13 11.26 16.86 -1.44
N ASN A 14 12.02 17.44 -0.51
CA ASN A 14 13.45 17.73 -0.72
C ASN A 14 14.30 16.47 -0.92
N HIS A 15 13.87 15.34 -0.37
CA HIS A 15 14.56 14.05 -0.52
C HIS A 15 13.94 13.13 -1.59
N GLY A 16 12.93 13.60 -2.34
CA GLY A 16 12.26 12.81 -3.37
C GLY A 16 11.47 11.60 -2.82
N LEU A 17 11.16 11.60 -1.52
CA LEU A 17 10.49 10.50 -0.82
C LEU A 17 8.96 10.56 -0.92
N GLU A 18 8.41 11.71 -1.33
CA GLU A 18 6.96 11.93 -1.43
C GLU A 18 6.25 10.78 -2.16
N LYS A 19 6.77 10.40 -3.34
CA LYS A 19 6.18 9.32 -4.15
C LYS A 19 6.18 7.98 -3.42
N GLY A 20 7.27 7.63 -2.75
CA GLY A 20 7.38 6.36 -2.01
C GLY A 20 6.44 6.33 -0.80
N VAL A 21 6.34 7.43 -0.06
CA VAL A 21 5.39 7.55 1.06
C VAL A 21 3.96 7.49 0.56
N GLN A 22 3.64 8.16 -0.55
CA GLN A 22 2.31 8.12 -1.14
C GLN A 22 1.94 6.71 -1.59
N GLN A 23 2.86 5.98 -2.24
CA GLN A 23 2.65 4.58 -2.63
C GLN A 23 2.33 3.68 -1.42
N ASN A 24 2.97 3.92 -0.28
CA ASN A 24 2.73 3.14 0.93
C ASN A 24 1.31 3.33 1.50
N THR A 25 0.58 4.36 1.06
CA THR A 25 -0.84 4.52 1.37
C THR A 25 -1.66 3.32 0.88
N ALA A 26 -1.24 2.64 -0.19
CA ALA A 26 -1.93 1.44 -0.70
C ALA A 26 -1.96 0.31 0.33
N VAL A 27 -0.94 0.17 1.19
CA VAL A 27 -0.94 -0.79 2.31
C VAL A 27 -2.00 -0.41 3.34
N VAL A 28 -2.14 0.89 3.62
CA VAL A 28 -3.06 1.41 4.64
C VAL A 28 -4.52 1.29 4.20
N VAL A 29 -4.81 1.52 2.92
CA VAL A 29 -6.19 1.53 2.39
C VAL A 29 -6.62 0.21 1.77
N TRP A 30 -5.76 -0.82 1.77
CA TRP A 30 -5.98 -2.09 1.07
C TRP A 30 -7.36 -2.67 1.34
N ASP A 31 -7.68 -2.94 2.60
CA ASP A 31 -8.92 -3.62 3.00
C ASP A 31 -10.18 -2.87 2.55
N ALA A 32 -10.13 -1.54 2.55
CA ALA A 32 -11.23 -0.69 2.12
C ALA A 32 -11.43 -0.68 0.60
N VAL A 33 -10.34 -0.87 -0.17
CA VAL A 33 -10.36 -0.80 -1.64
C VAL A 33 -10.66 -2.16 -2.28
N VAL A 34 -10.05 -3.24 -1.77
CA VAL A 34 -10.17 -4.58 -2.39
C VAL A 34 -11.48 -5.30 -2.05
N GLY A 35 -12.20 -4.80 -1.04
CA GLY A 35 -13.45 -5.38 -0.57
C GLY A 35 -13.26 -6.62 0.31
N GLU A 36 -14.34 -7.00 0.98
CA GLU A 36 -14.34 -7.99 2.07
C GLU A 36 -13.69 -9.33 1.69
N LYS A 37 -14.06 -9.89 0.53
CA LYS A 37 -13.62 -11.25 0.16
C LYS A 37 -12.10 -11.32 -0.03
N VAL A 38 -11.53 -10.30 -0.66
CA VAL A 38 -10.09 -10.22 -0.91
C VAL A 38 -9.36 -9.86 0.37
N SER A 39 -9.84 -8.88 1.15
CA SER A 39 -9.19 -8.46 2.40
C SER A 39 -9.15 -9.56 3.46
N GLN A 40 -10.18 -10.40 3.55
CA GLN A 40 -10.21 -11.55 4.46
C GLN A 40 -9.15 -12.62 4.16
N ASN A 41 -8.63 -12.65 2.92
CA ASN A 41 -7.74 -13.70 2.46
C ASN A 41 -6.35 -13.21 2.04
N THR A 42 -6.14 -11.90 2.11
CA THR A 42 -4.92 -11.26 1.64
C THR A 42 -4.43 -10.23 2.65
N LYS A 43 -3.12 -10.02 2.71
CA LYS A 43 -2.53 -8.98 3.55
C LYS A 43 -1.46 -8.24 2.77
N PRO A 44 -1.54 -6.91 2.61
CA PRO A 44 -0.49 -6.14 1.97
C PRO A 44 0.75 -6.13 2.87
N ILE A 45 1.92 -6.48 2.31
CA ILE A 45 3.18 -6.57 3.04
C ILE A 45 4.01 -5.31 2.83
N SER A 46 4.21 -4.92 1.58
CA SER A 46 5.03 -3.77 1.19
C SER A 46 4.63 -3.23 -0.16
N VAL A 47 4.98 -1.97 -0.43
CA VAL A 47 4.88 -1.36 -1.75
C VAL A 47 6.23 -0.78 -2.12
N GLU A 48 6.79 -1.25 -3.23
CA GLU A 48 8.11 -0.85 -3.71
C GLU A 48 8.04 -0.63 -5.22
N HIS A 49 8.49 0.55 -5.67
CA HIS A 49 8.56 0.88 -7.11
C HIS A 49 7.23 0.65 -7.87
N GLY A 50 6.09 0.94 -7.21
CA GLY A 50 4.76 0.72 -7.79
C GLY A 50 4.27 -0.73 -7.80
N VAL A 51 5.02 -1.66 -7.20
CA VAL A 51 4.61 -3.06 -7.03
C VAL A 51 4.22 -3.29 -5.57
N ILE A 52 3.03 -3.82 -5.35
CA ILE A 52 2.58 -4.25 -4.02
C ILE A 52 2.82 -5.74 -3.83
N THR A 53 3.49 -6.10 -2.75
CA THR A 53 3.65 -7.50 -2.33
C THR A 53 2.53 -7.86 -1.37
N VAL A 54 1.83 -8.95 -1.65
CA VAL A 54 0.64 -9.38 -0.91
C VAL A 54 0.82 -10.82 -0.42
N SER A 55 0.63 -11.03 0.88
CA SER A 55 0.51 -12.37 1.46
C SER A 55 -0.89 -12.90 1.18
N VAL A 56 -1.00 -14.18 0.84
CA VAL A 56 -2.29 -14.84 0.59
C VAL A 56 -2.46 -16.03 1.52
N SER A 57 -3.70 -16.32 1.93
CA SER A 57 -4.01 -17.42 2.83
C SER A 57 -3.74 -18.80 2.23
N ASN A 58 -3.88 -18.95 0.90
CA ASN A 58 -3.63 -20.21 0.19
C ASN A 58 -3.31 -19.96 -1.31
N PRO A 59 -2.82 -20.99 -2.05
CA PRO A 59 -2.46 -20.86 -3.46
C PRO A 59 -3.61 -20.46 -4.39
N THR A 60 -4.86 -20.82 -4.06
CA THR A 60 -6.05 -20.47 -4.86
C THR A 60 -6.20 -18.94 -4.94
N TRP A 61 -5.97 -18.22 -3.84
CA TRP A 61 -6.03 -16.75 -3.85
C TRP A 61 -4.96 -16.09 -4.72
N ARG A 62 -3.76 -16.68 -4.81
CA ARG A 62 -2.75 -16.20 -5.76
C ARG A 62 -3.27 -16.29 -7.19
N GLN A 63 -3.94 -17.39 -7.52
CA GLN A 63 -4.53 -17.59 -8.83
C GLN A 63 -5.68 -16.59 -9.10
N GLU A 64 -6.60 -16.42 -8.16
CA GLU A 64 -7.71 -15.46 -8.31
C GLU A 64 -7.23 -14.02 -8.54
N LEU A 65 -6.16 -13.58 -7.86
CA LEU A 65 -5.57 -12.24 -8.04
C LEU A 65 -4.86 -12.02 -9.38
N LEU A 66 -4.48 -13.10 -10.09
CA LEU A 66 -3.77 -13.04 -11.36
C LEU A 66 -4.71 -13.04 -12.57
N PHE A 67 -5.88 -13.67 -12.45
CA PHE A 67 -6.73 -14.01 -13.60
C PHE A 67 -8.12 -13.37 -13.59
N LYS A 68 -8.45 -12.56 -12.59
CA LYS A 68 -9.69 -11.77 -12.53
C LYS A 68 -9.39 -10.29 -12.48
#